data_AF-A0A4P7PGR9-F1
#
_entry.id   AF-A0A4P7PGR9-F1
#
_cell.length_a   1.000
_cell.length_b   1.000
_cell.length_c   1.000
_cell.angle_alpha   90.00
_cell.angle_beta   90.00
_cell.angle_gamma   90.00
#
_symmetry.space_group_name_H-M   'P 1'
#
loop_
_entity.id
_entity.type
_entity.pdbx_description
1 polymer ?
#
loop_
_entity_poly.entity_id
_entity_poly.type
_entity_poly.pdbx_seq_one_letter_code
_entity_poly.pdbx_strand_id
1 'polypeptide(L)'
;MDEAYKPSAARVSIRYLLIAFFILSGFSIGVFSREVEWKGNESVVRTIEDPKTIIKRTESFNESLKRKGYAGAIKNCSDIYDFPVGVANGNHSFGSVCTYKHNQIAEKVFVCNDMMVGYFSMLNEFTDTDQWKVKAIYENCYGG
;
A
#
# COMPACT_ATOMS: atom_id res chain seq x y z
N MET A 1 80.97 21.95 -21.85
CA MET A 1 80.76 21.92 -20.40
C MET A 1 79.51 22.73 -20.15
N ASP A 2 78.42 22.02 -19.81
CA ASP A 2 77.27 22.39 -18.94
C ASP A 2 76.59 23.74 -19.19
N GLU A 3 75.28 23.92 -19.30
CA GLU A 3 74.06 23.24 -18.85
C GLU A 3 72.92 23.89 -19.68
N ALA A 4 71.95 23.19 -20.26
CA ALA A 4 70.75 22.58 -19.65
C ALA A 4 69.47 23.43 -19.73
N TYR A 5 68.42 22.68 -20.08
CA TYR A 5 67.00 22.82 -19.77
C TYR A 5 66.11 23.79 -20.58
N LYS A 6 65.12 23.18 -21.22
CA LYS A 6 64.00 23.76 -21.99
C LYS A 6 62.71 23.14 -21.43
N PRO A 7 61.65 23.93 -21.26
CA PRO A 7 60.35 23.49 -21.80
C PRO A 7 59.62 24.70 -22.44
N SER A 8 59.30 24.71 -23.73
CA SER A 8 58.29 23.93 -24.47
C SER A 8 56.84 24.18 -24.01
N ALA A 9 56.21 25.09 -24.75
CA ALA A 9 54.82 25.11 -25.19
C ALA A 9 53.72 24.94 -24.13
N ALA A 10 53.07 26.07 -23.83
CA ALA A 10 51.70 26.14 -23.34
C ALA A 10 50.77 25.31 -24.26
N ARG A 11 50.31 24.16 -23.77
CA ARG A 11 49.23 23.41 -24.41
C ARG A 11 47.89 23.96 -23.91
N VAL A 12 47.31 24.83 -24.73
CA VAL A 12 45.86 25.03 -24.75
C VAL A 12 45.23 23.69 -25.11
N SER A 13 44.41 23.15 -24.22
CA SER A 13 43.53 22.03 -24.52
C SER A 13 42.17 22.32 -23.93
N ILE A 14 41.39 23.04 -24.74
CA ILE A 14 39.95 23.18 -24.64
C ILE A 14 39.36 21.77 -24.73
N ARG A 15 39.01 21.19 -23.59
CA ARG A 15 38.20 19.97 -23.50
C ARG A 15 37.29 20.12 -22.29
N TYR A 16 36.06 20.59 -22.49
CA TYR A 16 34.86 20.10 -21.80
C TYR A 16 33.64 20.56 -22.60
N LEU A 17 33.49 19.95 -23.78
CA LEU A 17 32.25 19.94 -24.54
C LEU A 17 31.60 18.59 -24.25
N LEU A 18 30.88 18.49 -23.14
CA LEU A 18 29.94 17.41 -22.87
C LEU A 18 28.66 18.06 -22.36
N ILE A 19 27.87 18.47 -23.35
CA ILE A 19 26.50 18.93 -23.22
C ILE A 19 25.67 17.76 -22.68
N ALA A 20 24.83 18.10 -21.70
CA ALA A 20 23.94 17.24 -20.94
C ALA A 20 23.21 16.19 -21.80
N PHE A 21 23.52 14.92 -21.58
CA PHE A 21 22.70 13.81 -22.06
C PHE A 21 21.76 13.39 -20.92
N PHE A 22 20.53 13.89 -21.00
CA PHE A 22 19.29 13.27 -20.51
C PHE A 22 19.32 12.66 -19.10
N ILE A 23 19.13 13.51 -18.09
CA ILE A 23 18.45 13.13 -16.85
C ILE A 23 16.97 12.95 -17.20
N LEU A 24 16.61 11.78 -17.70
CA LEU A 24 15.23 11.33 -17.87
C LEU A 24 15.15 9.85 -17.46
N SER A 25 15.79 9.49 -16.34
CA SER A 25 15.31 8.38 -15.54
C SER A 25 14.04 8.85 -14.84
N GLY A 26 12.93 8.81 -15.58
CA GLY A 26 11.62 8.71 -14.96
C GLY A 26 11.67 7.47 -14.07
N PHE A 27 11.89 7.67 -12.77
CA PHE A 27 11.57 6.69 -11.75
C PHE A 27 10.07 6.48 -11.86
N SER A 28 9.68 5.57 -12.76
CA SER A 28 8.41 4.87 -12.65
C SER A 28 8.56 4.06 -11.39
N ILE A 29 8.20 4.66 -10.26
CA ILE A 29 7.96 3.91 -9.03
C ILE A 29 6.76 3.05 -9.40
N GLY A 30 7.04 1.83 -9.88
CA GLY A 30 6.00 0.90 -10.26
C GLY A 30 5.12 0.70 -9.04
N VAL A 31 3.87 1.15 -9.16
CA VAL A 31 2.83 0.91 -8.19
C VAL A 31 2.45 -0.56 -8.36
N PHE A 32 3.14 -1.46 -7.66
CA PHE A 32 2.97 -2.91 -7.79
C PHE A 32 1.99 -3.40 -6.73
N SER A 33 0.79 -3.79 -7.17
CA SER A 33 -0.15 -4.55 -6.33
C SER A 33 0.42 -5.93 -6.01
N ARG A 34 0.30 -6.36 -4.75
CA ARG A 34 0.69 -7.69 -4.30
C ARG A 34 -0.50 -8.63 -4.43
N GLU A 35 -0.31 -9.73 -5.16
CA GLU A 35 -1.29 -10.80 -5.27
C GLU A 35 -1.04 -11.86 -4.19
N VAL A 36 -2.10 -12.28 -3.53
CA VAL A 36 -2.09 -13.33 -2.52
C VAL A 36 -3.14 -14.36 -2.90
N GLU A 37 -2.69 -15.57 -3.19
CA GLU A 37 -3.58 -16.68 -3.49
C GLU A 37 -4.28 -17.17 -2.21
N TRP A 38 -5.61 -17.27 -2.27
CA TRP A 38 -6.42 -17.85 -1.21
C TRP A 38 -6.96 -19.22 -1.60
N LYS A 39 -6.46 -20.25 -0.91
CA LYS A 39 -6.83 -21.64 -1.19
C LYS A 39 -8.22 -22.03 -0.71
N GLY A 40 -8.90 -21.18 0.08
CA GLY A 40 -10.24 -21.50 0.59
C GLY A 40 -11.31 -21.56 -0.49
N ASN A 41 -11.18 -20.76 -1.56
CA ASN A 41 -12.11 -20.74 -2.69
C ASN A 41 -11.42 -20.42 -4.03
N GLU A 42 -10.10 -20.64 -4.12
CA GLU A 42 -9.27 -20.39 -5.31
C GLU A 42 -9.28 -18.92 -5.80
N SER A 43 -9.64 -17.98 -4.92
CA SER A 43 -9.63 -16.55 -5.25
C SER A 43 -8.24 -15.94 -5.14
N VAL A 44 -7.97 -14.95 -5.99
CA VAL A 44 -6.77 -14.12 -5.92
C VAL A 44 -7.13 -12.80 -5.25
N VAL A 45 -6.57 -12.56 -4.07
CA VAL A 45 -6.72 -11.32 -3.30
C VAL A 45 -5.59 -10.37 -3.69
N ARG A 46 -5.89 -9.08 -3.79
CA ARG A 46 -4.92 -8.06 -4.21
C ARG A 46 -4.81 -6.92 -3.22
N THR A 47 -3.63 -6.32 -3.10
CA THR A 47 -3.50 -5.05 -2.36
C THR A 47 -3.89 -3.87 -3.23
N ILE A 48 -4.58 -2.90 -2.64
CA ILE A 48 -4.94 -1.64 -3.28
C ILE A 48 -3.77 -0.68 -3.15
N GLU A 49 -3.36 -0.12 -4.30
CA GLU A 49 -2.24 0.80 -4.34
C GLU A 49 -2.63 2.24 -4.69
N ASP A 50 -3.80 2.45 -5.31
CA ASP A 50 -4.28 3.79 -5.68
C ASP A 50 -4.60 4.61 -4.41
N PRO A 51 -3.89 5.74 -4.16
CA PRO A 51 -4.08 6.51 -2.93
C PRO A 51 -5.51 7.03 -2.75
N LYS A 52 -6.20 7.38 -3.83
CA LYS A 52 -7.60 7.84 -3.75
C LYS A 52 -8.52 6.71 -3.30
N THR A 53 -8.28 5.50 -3.78
CA THR A 53 -9.01 4.30 -3.37
C THR A 53 -8.70 3.94 -1.92
N ILE A 54 -7.44 4.02 -1.48
CA ILE A 54 -7.05 3.80 -0.08
C ILE A 54 -7.79 4.76 0.86
N ILE A 55 -7.86 6.05 0.52
CA ILE A 55 -8.61 7.05 1.29
C ILE A 55 -10.10 6.66 1.37
N LYS A 56 -10.72 6.38 0.22
CA LYS A 56 -12.14 5.95 0.17
C LYS A 56 -12.42 4.68 0.96
N ARG A 57 -11.49 3.72 1.01
CA ARG A 57 -11.63 2.49 1.81
C ARG A 57 -11.48 2.77 3.30
N THR A 58 -10.54 3.62 3.68
CA THR A 58 -10.40 4.08 5.07
C THR A 58 -11.64 4.82 5.55
N GLU A 59 -12.26 5.64 4.70
CA GLU A 59 -13.54 6.30 4.98
C GLU A 59 -14.67 5.27 5.16
N SER A 60 -14.76 4.27 4.28
CA SER A 60 -15.75 3.19 4.39
C SER A 60 -15.61 2.36 5.67
N PHE A 61 -14.39 2.10 6.13
CA PHE A 61 -14.16 1.49 7.45
C PHE A 61 -14.70 2.38 8.58
N ASN A 62 -14.46 3.70 8.53
CA ASN A 62 -14.99 4.64 9.51
C ASN A 62 -16.52 4.74 9.50
N GLU A 63 -17.16 4.69 8.33
CA GLU A 63 -18.62 4.63 8.22
C GLU A 63 -19.19 3.37 8.88
N SER A 64 -18.56 2.23 8.62
CA SER A 64 -18.95 0.94 9.22
C SER A 64 -18.73 0.93 10.73
N LEU A 65 -17.62 1.50 11.19
CA LEU A 65 -17.28 1.69 12.60
C LEU A 65 -18.33 2.55 13.32
N LYS A 66 -18.74 3.68 12.73
CA LYS A 66 -19.81 4.54 13.27
C LYS A 66 -21.17 3.82 13.31
N ARG A 67 -21.54 3.09 12.25
CA ARG A 67 -22.79 2.31 12.21
C ARG A 67 -22.85 1.26 13.33
N LYS A 68 -21.70 0.71 13.73
CA LYS A 68 -21.58 -0.25 14.84
C LYS A 68 -21.45 0.40 16.23
N GLY A 69 -21.45 1.74 16.32
CA GLY A 69 -21.49 2.47 17.59
C GLY A 69 -20.13 2.68 18.27
N TYR A 70 -19.02 2.44 17.57
CA TYR A 70 -17.68 2.73 18.11
C TYR A 70 -17.43 4.25 18.13
N ALA A 71 -16.81 4.74 19.22
CA ALA A 71 -16.59 6.17 19.46
C ALA A 71 -15.30 6.73 18.85
N GLY A 72 -14.35 5.87 18.43
CA GLY A 72 -13.09 6.28 17.83
C GLY A 72 -13.15 6.42 16.31
N ALA A 73 -11.96 6.41 15.69
CA ALA A 73 -11.81 6.47 14.24
C ALA A 73 -10.64 5.60 13.77
N ILE A 74 -10.80 4.97 12.61
CA ILE A 74 -9.72 4.32 11.88
C ILE A 74 -8.85 5.39 11.22
N LYS A 75 -7.53 5.26 11.40
CA LYS A 75 -6.46 6.10 10.87
C LYS A 75 -5.36 5.20 10.33
N ASN A 76 -4.55 5.72 9.38
CA ASN A 76 -3.30 5.13 8.90
C ASN A 76 -3.36 3.59 8.77
N CYS A 77 -3.95 3.13 7.68
CA CYS A 77 -3.98 1.72 7.32
C CYS A 77 -2.67 1.31 6.63
N SER A 78 -2.28 0.05 6.82
CA SER A 78 -1.30 -0.63 5.98
C SER A 78 -1.91 -0.92 4.59
N ASP A 79 -1.31 -1.84 3.84
CA ASP A 79 -1.91 -2.40 2.63
C ASP A 79 -3.35 -2.85 2.90
N ILE A 80 -4.27 -2.35 2.08
CA ILE A 80 -5.67 -2.73 2.09
C ILE A 80 -5.86 -3.86 1.08
N TYR A 81 -6.36 -4.98 1.56
CA TYR A 81 -6.65 -6.17 0.77
C TYR A 81 -8.04 -6.04 0.17
N ASP A 82 -8.13 -6.28 -1.12
CA ASP A 82 -9.36 -6.40 -1.90
C ASP A 82 -9.62 -7.87 -2.20
N PHE A 83 -10.63 -8.41 -1.52
CA PHE A 83 -11.07 -9.79 -1.65
C PHE A 83 -12.36 -9.83 -2.50
N PRO A 84 -12.28 -10.31 -3.76
CA PRO A 84 -13.45 -10.46 -4.61
C PRO A 84 -14.34 -11.63 -4.16
N VAL A 85 -15.65 -11.40 -4.08
CA VAL A 85 -16.69 -12.41 -3.85
C VAL A 85 -17.20 -12.87 -5.22
N GLY A 86 -16.77 -14.05 -5.67
CA GLY A 86 -17.17 -14.60 -6.97
C GLY A 86 -16.31 -14.05 -8.11
N VAL A 87 -16.94 -13.53 -9.17
CA VAL A 87 -16.22 -12.97 -10.34
C VAL A 87 -15.63 -11.58 -10.03
N ALA A 88 -14.62 -11.15 -10.80
CA ALA A 88 -13.87 -9.90 -10.57
C ALA A 88 -14.68 -8.58 -10.58
N ASN A 89 -15.93 -8.60 -11.05
CA ASN A 89 -16.90 -7.48 -10.97
C ASN A 89 -18.03 -7.74 -9.95
N GLY A 90 -17.84 -8.72 -9.07
CA GLY A 90 -18.77 -9.10 -8.01
C GLY A 90 -18.71 -8.16 -6.82
N ASN A 91 -19.26 -8.57 -5.68
CA ASN A 91 -19.10 -7.81 -4.45
C ASN A 91 -17.70 -8.03 -3.89
N HIS A 92 -17.19 -7.06 -3.12
CA HIS A 92 -15.85 -7.13 -2.57
C HIS A 92 -15.89 -6.97 -1.05
N SER A 93 -14.99 -7.68 -0.39
CA SER A 93 -14.67 -7.51 1.02
C SER A 93 -13.28 -6.91 1.14
N PHE A 94 -13.13 -5.93 2.02
CA PHE A 94 -11.87 -5.24 2.22
C PHE A 94 -11.37 -5.47 3.63
N GLY A 95 -10.06 -5.59 3.80
CA GLY A 95 -9.46 -5.68 5.12
C GLY A 95 -8.07 -5.09 5.19
N SER A 96 -7.70 -4.60 6.37
CA SER A 96 -6.38 -4.02 6.61
C SER A 96 -6.05 -4.03 8.09
N VAL A 97 -4.76 -3.98 8.41
CA VAL A 97 -4.31 -3.52 9.72
C VAL A 97 -4.30 -2.00 9.70
N CYS A 98 -4.95 -1.37 10.68
CA CYS A 98 -5.03 0.08 10.78
C CYS A 98 -4.75 0.53 12.22
N THR A 99 -4.57 1.84 12.39
CA THR A 99 -4.55 2.44 13.72
C THR A 99 -5.95 2.90 14.09
N TYR A 100 -6.56 2.29 15.10
CA TYR A 100 -7.76 2.82 15.73
C TYR A 100 -7.36 3.85 16.79
N LYS A 101 -7.95 5.04 16.71
CA LYS A 101 -7.71 6.11 17.67
C LYS A 101 -9.01 6.49 18.36
N HIS A 102 -9.03 6.40 19.67
CA HIS A 102 -10.13 6.84 20.52
C HIS A 102 -9.57 7.66 21.67
N ASN A 103 -10.05 8.90 21.82
CA ASN A 103 -9.45 9.89 22.72
C ASN A 103 -7.95 10.07 22.43
N GLN A 104 -7.11 9.88 23.45
CA GLN A 104 -5.65 9.98 23.36
C GLN A 104 -4.96 8.62 23.15
N ILE A 105 -5.73 7.53 23.07
CA ILE A 105 -5.20 6.18 22.91
C ILE A 105 -5.24 5.82 21.42
N ALA A 106 -4.12 5.29 20.93
CA ALA A 106 -3.99 4.75 19.60
C ALA A 106 -3.50 3.30 19.69
N GLU A 107 -4.23 2.40 19.05
CA GLU A 107 -3.91 0.97 19.02
C GLU A 107 -3.95 0.44 17.58
N LYS A 108 -3.20 -0.63 17.32
CA LYS A 108 -3.30 -1.35 16.04
C LYS A 108 -4.44 -2.34 16.13
N VAL A 109 -5.28 -2.35 15.10
CA VAL A 109 -6.39 -3.28 14.96
C VAL A 109 -6.40 -3.82 13.54
N PHE A 110 -6.86 -5.05 13.37
CA PHE A 110 -7.32 -5.51 12.07
C PHE A 110 -8.79 -5.09 11.89
N VAL A 111 -9.12 -4.53 10.73
CA VAL A 111 -10.50 -4.15 10.38
C VAL A 111 -10.85 -4.74 9.03
N CYS A 112 -12.10 -5.21 8.89
CA CYS A 112 -12.66 -5.54 7.59
C CYS A 112 -14.12 -5.10 7.45
N ASN A 113 -14.57 -4.92 6.21
CA ASN A 113 -15.98 -4.77 5.86
C ASN A 113 -16.28 -5.32 4.46
N ASP A 114 -17.55 -5.54 4.15
CA ASP A 114 -18.01 -5.82 2.78
C ASP A 114 -18.91 -4.71 2.23
N MET A 115 -19.05 -4.70 0.90
CA MET A 115 -19.88 -3.74 0.18
C MET A 115 -21.33 -4.19 -0.06
N MET A 116 -21.69 -5.44 0.24
CA MET A 116 -23.01 -6.00 -0.09
C MET A 116 -24.02 -5.83 1.05
N VAL A 117 -23.76 -6.44 2.21
CA VAL A 117 -24.65 -6.41 3.38
C VAL A 117 -24.10 -5.53 4.49
N GLY A 118 -22.79 -5.24 4.48
CA GLY A 118 -22.17 -4.36 5.45
C GLY A 118 -21.84 -5.05 6.77
N TYR A 119 -21.45 -6.32 6.71
CA TYR A 119 -20.60 -6.92 7.72
C TYR A 119 -19.38 -6.05 7.97
N PHE A 120 -19.00 -6.03 9.23
CA PHE A 120 -17.89 -5.27 9.74
C PHE A 120 -17.34 -6.00 10.95
N SER A 121 -16.03 -6.16 10.98
CA SER A 121 -15.32 -6.71 12.13
C SER A 121 -14.09 -5.87 12.43
N MET A 122 -13.77 -5.77 13.72
CA MET A 122 -12.57 -5.12 14.23
C MET A 122 -11.97 -6.04 15.29
N LEU A 123 -10.73 -6.46 15.07
CA LEU A 123 -10.02 -7.43 15.89
C LEU A 123 -8.76 -6.78 16.47
N ASN A 124 -8.63 -6.80 17.80
CA ASN A 124 -7.47 -6.26 18.49
C ASN A 124 -6.33 -7.28 18.58
N GLU A 125 -6.66 -8.57 18.53
CA GLU A 125 -5.71 -9.67 18.44
C GLU A 125 -5.61 -10.13 17.00
N PHE A 126 -4.44 -9.97 16.39
CA PHE A 126 -4.20 -10.35 15.00
C PHE A 126 -2.74 -10.74 14.76
N THR A 127 -2.52 -11.42 13.64
CA THR A 127 -1.18 -11.67 13.11
C THR A 127 -1.01 -10.91 11.81
N ASP A 128 0.05 -10.09 11.71
CA ASP A 128 0.30 -9.21 10.55
C ASP A 128 0.95 -9.97 9.38
N THR A 129 0.35 -11.09 8.96
CA THR A 129 0.76 -11.86 7.77
C THR A 129 -0.33 -11.85 6.73
N ASP A 130 0.06 -11.87 5.46
CA ASP A 130 -0.87 -11.80 4.33
C ASP A 130 -1.92 -12.92 4.39
N GLN A 131 -1.50 -14.16 4.68
CA GLN A 131 -2.39 -15.31 4.79
C GLN A 131 -3.39 -15.20 5.96
N TRP A 132 -2.95 -14.68 7.12
CA TRP A 132 -3.85 -14.47 8.24
C TRP A 132 -4.91 -13.40 7.92
N LYS A 133 -4.50 -12.29 7.29
CA LYS A 133 -5.43 -11.20 6.91
C LYS A 133 -6.47 -11.68 5.93
N VAL A 134 -6.04 -12.38 4.87
CA VAL A 134 -6.94 -12.94 3.85
C VAL A 134 -7.94 -13.90 4.49
N LYS A 135 -7.47 -14.80 5.37
CA LYS A 135 -8.34 -15.70 6.14
C LYS A 135 -9.32 -14.91 7.02
N ALA A 136 -8.86 -13.89 7.73
CA ALA A 136 -9.70 -13.08 8.61
C ALA A 136 -10.80 -12.33 7.83
N ILE A 137 -10.50 -11.80 6.64
CA ILE A 137 -11.51 -11.21 5.74
C ILE A 137 -12.54 -12.28 5.37
N TYR A 138 -12.07 -13.45 4.94
CA TYR A 138 -12.93 -14.58 4.56
C TYR A 138 -13.88 -15.01 5.69
N GLU A 139 -13.39 -15.11 6.92
CA GLU A 139 -14.19 -15.62 8.03
C GLU A 139 -15.15 -14.58 8.63
N ASN A 140 -14.83 -13.28 8.52
CA ASN A 140 -15.56 -12.24 9.28
C ASN A 140 -16.37 -11.28 8.40
N CYS A 141 -16.03 -11.16 7.13
CA CYS A 141 -16.59 -10.13 6.25
C CYS A 141 -16.99 -10.67 4.87
N TYR A 142 -16.46 -11.80 4.43
CA TYR A 142 -16.78 -12.35 3.10
C TYR A 142 -18.23 -12.77 2.96
N GLY A 143 -18.79 -12.50 1.78
CA GLY A 143 -20.08 -13.05 1.37
C GLY A 143 -21.29 -12.40 2.00
N GLY A 144 -21.15 -11.15 2.48
CA GLY A 144 -22.25 -10.22 2.81
C GLY A 144 -23.63 -10.71 2.44
#